data_AF-A0A3D5U7J1-F1
#
_entry.id   AF-A0A3D5U7J1-F1
#
_cell.length_a   1.000
_cell.length_b   1.000
_cell.length_c   1.000
_cell.angle_alpha   90.00
_cell.angle_beta   90.00
_cell.angle_gamma   90.00
#
_symmetry.space_group_name_H-M   'P 1'
#
loop_
_entity.id
_entity.type
_entity.pdbx_description
1 polymer ?
#
loop_
_entity_poly.entity_id
_entity_poly.type
_entity_poly.pdbx_seq_one_letter_code
_entity_poly.pdbx_strand_id
1 'polypeptide(L)'
;MEKIVSKALTENLRATKVARIPLDESAQWLLDTSRDFYGVNQRLGSFLDELYHPFVNPGITLSLMRASVLGDLWWFTKQNENPDKSIRIILDMYRKAETLCQKDIERKQLFSDFLEFSQALCEQDLPDVYQDLLLLLRDFIEQNLPLFIRLSTQARRTLISLGNKCHEPDIATPLLRMILTENLHYWQQSTDINRWLNALKNRPDDMDLSHLPNDKFYAHWQAHLSRALEPNDYKIVPAFTEIATLHRDYIREFSSLSHRVQYIFFLLGQATMLDMMDHLLWDLNRQLADMYQELSVDEVHDMIDTVFETLKHFIHTHMSIVLDCVLTIGKAVLKGNNSSLHKHIIEHIIDLGFT
;
A
#
# COMPACT_ATOMS: atom_id res chain seq x y z
N MET A 1 -13.78 -21.93 24.12
CA MET A 1 -14.03 -22.93 23.07
C MET A 1 -12.76 -23.76 22.90
N GLU A 2 -12.78 -25.01 23.34
CA GLU A 2 -11.69 -25.97 23.07
C GLU A 2 -11.62 -26.23 21.56
N LYS A 3 -10.46 -25.99 20.95
CA LYS A 3 -10.20 -26.37 19.56
C LYS A 3 -10.23 -27.90 19.48
N ILE A 4 -11.27 -28.44 18.87
CA ILE A 4 -11.32 -29.86 18.49
C ILE A 4 -10.25 -30.08 17.42
N VAL A 5 -9.06 -30.54 17.84
CA VAL A 5 -8.02 -31.00 16.92
C VAL A 5 -8.44 -32.40 16.47
N SER A 6 -9.03 -32.48 15.28
CA SER A 6 -9.42 -33.76 14.67
C SER A 6 -8.22 -34.70 14.57
N LYS A 7 -8.38 -35.96 14.99
CA LYS A 7 -7.38 -37.02 14.83
C LYS A 7 -6.88 -37.12 13.38
N ALA A 8 -7.78 -36.92 12.41
CA ALA A 8 -7.44 -36.91 10.99
C ALA A 8 -6.53 -35.73 10.60
N LEU A 9 -6.69 -34.56 11.24
CA LEU A 9 -5.79 -33.42 11.06
C LEU A 9 -4.42 -33.71 11.68
N THR A 10 -4.39 -34.35 12.84
CA THR A 10 -3.14 -34.76 13.50
C THR A 10 -2.41 -35.83 12.68
N GLU A 11 -3.12 -36.80 12.12
CA GLU A 11 -2.58 -37.83 11.24
C GLU A 11 -2.12 -37.26 9.89
N ASN A 12 -2.85 -36.31 9.31
CA ASN A 12 -2.39 -35.58 8.12
C ASN A 12 -1.11 -34.79 8.41
N LEU A 13 -1.05 -34.02 9.50
CA LEU A 13 0.17 -33.29 9.91
C LEU A 13 1.35 -34.21 10.23
N ARG A 14 1.08 -35.46 10.66
CA ARG A 14 2.11 -36.48 10.90
C ARG A 14 2.58 -37.14 9.61
N ALA A 15 1.68 -37.32 8.63
CA ALA A 15 1.97 -37.89 7.33
C ALA A 15 2.64 -36.89 6.38
N THR A 16 2.34 -35.58 6.52
CA THR A 16 3.00 -34.49 5.78
C THR A 16 4.22 -33.93 6.50
N LYS A 17 4.64 -34.53 7.62
CA LYS A 17 5.87 -34.18 8.32
C LYS A 17 7.07 -34.58 7.45
N VAL A 18 7.46 -33.68 6.55
CA VAL A 18 8.66 -33.84 5.71
C VAL A 18 9.84 -34.04 6.67
N ALA A 19 10.45 -35.22 6.65
CA ALA A 19 11.43 -35.64 7.65
C ALA A 19 12.70 -34.75 7.66
N ARG A 20 12.97 -34.07 6.55
CA ARG A 20 13.92 -32.97 6.43
C ARG A 20 13.63 -32.23 5.12
N ILE A 21 13.37 -30.93 5.18
CA ILE A 21 13.20 -30.11 3.99
C ILE A 21 14.59 -29.91 3.37
N PRO A 22 14.85 -30.35 2.12
CA PRO A 22 16.16 -30.23 1.52
C PRO A 22 16.42 -28.76 1.16
N LEU A 23 17.37 -28.15 1.87
CA LEU A 23 17.92 -26.84 1.50
C LEU A 23 18.93 -27.02 0.38
N ASP A 24 19.04 -26.02 -0.51
CA ASP A 24 20.17 -25.97 -1.44
C ASP A 24 21.47 -25.59 -0.72
N GLU A 25 22.60 -25.76 -1.43
CA GLU A 25 23.94 -25.54 -0.86
C GLU A 25 24.13 -24.11 -0.33
N SER A 26 23.57 -23.11 -1.01
CA SER A 26 23.66 -21.70 -0.63
C SER A 26 22.87 -21.39 0.65
N ALA A 27 21.64 -21.86 0.75
CA ALA A 27 20.81 -21.73 1.94
C ALA A 27 21.41 -22.48 3.14
N GLN A 28 21.93 -23.69 2.91
CA GLN A 28 22.59 -24.47 3.96
C GLN A 28 23.87 -23.79 4.45
N TRP A 29 24.68 -23.22 3.55
CA TRP A 29 25.88 -22.46 3.90
C TRP A 29 25.55 -21.25 4.79
N LEU A 30 24.51 -20.48 4.45
CA LEU A 30 24.10 -19.31 5.22
C LEU A 30 23.63 -19.72 6.63
N LEU A 31 22.84 -20.79 6.71
CA LEU A 31 22.37 -21.35 7.98
C LEU A 31 23.55 -21.84 8.84
N ASP A 32 24.49 -22.56 8.25
CA ASP A 32 25.65 -23.11 8.96
C ASP A 32 26.58 -22.03 9.52
N THR A 33 26.75 -20.94 8.77
CA THR A 33 27.58 -19.80 9.18
C THR A 33 26.95 -19.02 10.34
N SER A 34 25.63 -19.10 10.53
CA SER A 34 24.93 -18.44 11.64
C SER A 34 24.88 -19.22 12.95
N ARG A 35 25.40 -20.47 13.00
CA ARG A 35 25.21 -21.41 14.13
C ARG A 35 25.59 -20.86 15.50
N ASP A 36 26.63 -20.03 15.58
CA ASP A 36 27.09 -19.45 16.85
C ASP A 36 26.19 -18.30 17.36
N PHE A 37 25.26 -17.83 16.52
CA PHE A 37 24.30 -16.78 16.85
C PHE A 37 22.88 -17.36 16.96
N TYR A 38 22.57 -17.97 18.12
CA TYR A 38 21.32 -18.71 18.35
C TYR A 38 20.05 -18.02 17.81
N GLY A 39 19.86 -16.72 18.12
CA GLY A 39 18.67 -15.98 17.70
C GLY A 39 18.58 -15.78 16.18
N VAL A 40 19.70 -15.47 15.52
CA VAL A 40 19.78 -15.32 14.06
C VAL A 40 19.57 -16.68 13.40
N ASN A 41 20.27 -17.71 13.87
CA ASN A 41 20.17 -19.07 13.36
C ASN A 41 18.74 -19.62 13.46
N GLN A 42 18.06 -19.40 14.58
CA GLN A 42 16.68 -19.86 14.78
C GLN A 42 15.70 -19.18 13.82
N ARG A 43 15.80 -17.86 13.65
CA ARG A 43 14.93 -17.12 12.72
C ARG A 43 15.22 -17.50 11.27
N LEU A 44 16.50 -17.59 10.90
CA LEU A 44 16.93 -18.01 9.57
C LEU A 44 16.47 -19.44 9.27
N GLY A 45 16.65 -20.38 10.20
CA GLY A 45 16.17 -21.75 10.06
C GLY A 45 14.66 -21.82 9.85
N SER A 46 13.88 -21.08 10.65
CA SER A 46 12.42 -21.03 10.51
C SER A 46 11.99 -20.47 9.15
N PHE A 47 12.66 -19.41 8.67
CA PHE A 47 12.42 -18.83 7.36
C PHE A 47 12.75 -19.81 6.23
N LEU A 48 13.93 -20.45 6.27
CA LEU A 48 14.37 -21.39 5.25
C LEU A 48 13.48 -22.64 5.21
N ASP A 49 13.06 -23.15 6.38
CA ASP A 49 12.13 -24.27 6.45
C ASP A 49 10.83 -23.95 5.71
N GLU A 50 10.25 -22.76 5.92
CA GLU A 50 9.02 -22.35 5.23
C GLU A 50 9.25 -22.08 3.72
N LEU A 51 10.33 -21.38 3.35
CA LEU A 51 10.63 -21.02 1.95
C LEU A 51 10.86 -22.26 1.06
N TYR A 52 11.42 -23.33 1.62
CA TYR A 52 11.70 -24.57 0.90
C TYR A 52 10.62 -25.64 1.11
N HIS A 53 9.59 -25.35 1.90
CA HIS A 53 8.52 -26.30 2.18
C HIS A 53 7.76 -26.67 0.88
N PRO A 54 7.37 -27.94 0.65
CA PRO A 54 6.60 -28.31 -0.54
C PRO A 54 5.22 -27.62 -0.65
N PHE A 55 4.68 -27.20 0.49
CA PHE A 55 3.40 -26.51 0.61
C PHE A 55 3.62 -25.13 1.26
N VAL A 56 4.31 -24.24 0.54
CA VAL A 56 4.65 -22.90 1.03
C VAL A 56 3.39 -22.08 1.29
N ASN A 57 3.34 -21.36 2.40
CA ASN A 57 2.44 -20.23 2.60
C ASN A 57 3.19 -18.91 2.37
N PRO A 58 2.96 -18.20 1.25
CA PRO A 58 3.69 -16.96 0.94
C PRO A 58 3.58 -15.90 2.03
N GLY A 59 2.40 -15.72 2.64
CA GLY A 59 2.22 -14.72 3.71
C GLY A 59 3.08 -15.00 4.95
N ILE A 60 3.17 -16.27 5.37
CA ILE A 60 4.04 -16.68 6.48
C ILE A 60 5.51 -16.56 6.06
N THR A 61 5.85 -17.01 4.86
CA THR A 61 7.20 -16.94 4.30
C THR A 61 7.73 -15.51 4.30
N LEU A 62 6.96 -14.55 3.78
CA LEU A 62 7.36 -13.14 3.72
C LEU A 62 7.51 -12.53 5.11
N SER A 63 6.62 -12.89 6.06
CA SER A 63 6.75 -12.44 7.45
C SER A 63 8.04 -12.95 8.12
N LEU A 64 8.36 -14.24 7.94
CA LEU A 64 9.59 -14.83 8.44
C LEU A 64 10.83 -14.28 7.72
N MET A 65 10.75 -14.09 6.41
CA MET A 65 11.80 -13.47 5.61
C MET A 65 12.11 -12.08 6.11
N ARG A 66 11.10 -11.22 6.32
CA ARG A 66 11.30 -9.89 6.88
C ARG A 66 11.94 -9.96 8.27
N ALA A 67 11.43 -10.81 9.17
CA ALA A 67 11.98 -10.94 10.52
C ALA A 67 13.43 -11.46 10.53
N SER A 68 13.78 -12.36 9.61
CA SER A 68 15.11 -12.97 9.54
C SER A 68 16.11 -12.17 8.72
N VAL A 69 15.70 -11.54 7.61
CA VAL A 69 16.60 -10.84 6.68
C VAL A 69 16.73 -9.39 7.08
N LEU A 70 15.62 -8.66 7.14
CA LEU A 70 15.61 -7.25 7.53
C LEU A 70 15.89 -7.10 9.04
N GLY A 71 15.26 -7.94 9.87
CA GLY A 71 15.45 -7.91 11.33
C GLY A 71 16.88 -8.21 11.77
N ASP A 72 17.60 -9.06 11.04
CA ASP A 72 19.00 -9.41 11.32
C ASP A 72 20.00 -8.88 10.29
N LEU A 73 19.65 -7.81 9.55
CA LEU A 73 20.52 -7.25 8.51
C LEU A 73 21.94 -6.98 9.03
N TRP A 74 22.05 -6.47 10.26
CA TRP A 74 23.32 -6.21 10.96
C TRP A 74 24.25 -7.43 11.00
N TRP A 75 23.70 -8.64 11.11
CA TRP A 75 24.49 -9.86 11.17
C TRP A 75 25.07 -10.16 9.79
N PHE A 76 24.24 -10.14 8.74
CA PHE A 76 24.69 -10.39 7.37
C PHE A 76 25.72 -9.37 6.89
N THR A 77 25.63 -8.12 7.34
CA THR A 77 26.47 -7.03 6.83
C THR A 77 27.72 -6.77 7.67
N LYS A 78 27.71 -7.06 8.98
CA LYS A 78 28.82 -6.70 9.89
C LYS A 78 29.46 -7.88 10.62
N GLN A 79 28.72 -8.95 10.89
CA GLN A 79 29.26 -10.09 11.65
C GLN A 79 29.63 -11.28 10.76
N ASN A 80 28.95 -11.45 9.64
CA ASN A 80 29.23 -12.53 8.71
C ASN A 80 30.62 -12.34 8.10
N GLU A 81 31.41 -13.41 8.04
CA GLU A 81 32.77 -13.39 7.48
C GLU A 81 32.79 -13.07 5.97
N ASN A 82 31.67 -13.29 5.27
CA ASN A 82 31.50 -12.97 3.86
C ASN A 82 30.16 -12.26 3.61
N PRO A 83 30.08 -10.94 3.89
CA PRO A 83 28.86 -10.15 3.71
C PRO A 83 28.34 -10.18 2.28
N ASP A 84 29.19 -10.00 1.27
CA ASP A 84 28.77 -9.94 -0.13
C ASP A 84 28.12 -11.24 -0.60
N LYS A 85 28.73 -12.38 -0.26
CA LYS A 85 28.15 -13.69 -0.53
C LYS A 85 26.81 -13.87 0.17
N SER A 86 26.71 -13.44 1.43
CA SER A 86 25.49 -13.53 2.21
C SER A 86 24.36 -12.71 1.59
N ILE A 87 24.64 -11.48 1.16
CA ILE A 87 23.66 -10.64 0.48
C ILE A 87 23.24 -11.25 -0.85
N ARG A 88 24.17 -11.75 -1.68
CA ARG A 88 23.82 -12.40 -2.97
C ARG A 88 22.89 -13.60 -2.78
N ILE A 89 23.14 -14.42 -1.75
CA ILE A 89 22.24 -15.54 -1.40
C ILE A 89 20.85 -15.02 -1.00
N ILE A 90 20.76 -13.91 -0.26
CA ILE A 90 19.49 -13.28 0.08
C ILE A 90 18.76 -12.76 -1.17
N LEU A 91 19.48 -12.20 -2.15
CA LEU A 91 18.90 -11.78 -3.43
C LEU A 91 18.29 -12.98 -4.18
N ASP A 92 18.95 -14.13 -4.18
CA ASP A 92 18.40 -15.37 -4.75
C ASP A 92 17.15 -15.84 -3.99
N MET A 93 17.12 -15.66 -2.67
CA MET A 93 15.92 -15.95 -1.85
C MET A 93 14.76 -15.02 -2.19
N TYR A 94 15.00 -13.73 -2.46
CA TYR A 94 13.96 -12.82 -2.97
C TYR A 94 13.42 -13.28 -4.33
N ARG A 95 14.28 -13.72 -5.26
CA ARG A 95 13.83 -14.31 -6.53
C ARG A 95 13.00 -15.56 -6.29
N LYS A 96 13.42 -16.46 -5.41
CA LYS A 96 12.66 -17.66 -5.05
C LYS A 96 11.28 -17.31 -4.47
N ALA A 97 11.23 -16.35 -3.54
CA ALA A 97 9.98 -15.89 -2.94
C ALA A 97 9.03 -15.28 -3.99
N GLU A 98 9.54 -14.55 -4.98
CA GLU A 98 8.74 -14.00 -6.10
C GLU A 98 7.97 -15.10 -6.84
N THR A 99 8.65 -16.21 -7.16
CA THR A 99 8.02 -17.34 -7.87
C THR A 99 6.92 -18.04 -7.07
N LEU A 100 6.89 -17.84 -5.75
CA LEU A 100 5.93 -18.46 -4.83
C LEU A 100 4.72 -17.55 -4.59
N CYS A 101 4.86 -16.24 -4.78
CA CYS A 101 3.80 -15.26 -4.56
C CYS A 101 2.84 -15.23 -5.76
N GLN A 102 1.58 -15.63 -5.52
CA GLN A 102 0.56 -15.72 -6.57
C GLN A 102 -0.44 -14.56 -6.53
N LYS A 103 -0.64 -13.94 -5.36
CA LYS A 103 -1.60 -12.84 -5.20
C LYS A 103 -0.89 -11.49 -5.21
N ASP A 104 -1.57 -10.46 -5.71
CA ASP A 104 -1.09 -9.08 -5.71
C ASP A 104 -0.70 -8.58 -4.32
N ILE A 105 -1.43 -8.97 -3.26
CA ILE A 105 -1.11 -8.57 -1.89
C ILE A 105 0.23 -9.15 -1.42
N GLU A 106 0.53 -10.40 -1.78
CA GLU A 106 1.77 -11.09 -1.45
C GLU A 106 2.94 -10.47 -2.25
N ARG A 107 2.75 -10.27 -3.55
CA ARG A 107 3.74 -9.62 -4.43
C ARG A 107 4.04 -8.18 -3.99
N LYS A 108 3.01 -7.40 -3.65
CA LYS A 108 3.17 -6.03 -3.14
C LYS A 108 3.98 -6.02 -1.84
N GLN A 109 3.70 -6.95 -0.92
CA GLN A 109 4.48 -7.09 0.32
C GLN A 109 5.94 -7.43 0.01
N LEU A 110 6.19 -8.46 -0.80
CA LEU A 110 7.55 -8.87 -1.22
C LEU A 110 8.35 -7.70 -1.79
N PHE A 111 7.78 -6.95 -2.74
CA PHE A 111 8.47 -5.82 -3.36
C PHE A 111 8.66 -4.65 -2.39
N SER A 112 7.70 -4.38 -1.50
CA SER A 112 7.88 -3.37 -0.46
C SER A 112 9.01 -3.75 0.49
N ASP A 113 9.06 -5.00 0.94
CA ASP A 113 10.11 -5.52 1.81
C ASP A 113 11.48 -5.48 1.11
N PHE A 114 11.54 -5.82 -0.18
CA PHE A 114 12.76 -5.74 -0.99
C PHE A 114 13.27 -4.30 -1.17
N LEU A 115 12.36 -3.34 -1.39
CA LEU A 115 12.70 -1.92 -1.48
C LEU A 115 13.26 -1.39 -0.15
N GLU A 116 12.66 -1.77 0.98
CA GLU A 116 13.16 -1.44 2.32
C GLU A 116 14.53 -2.08 2.61
N PHE A 117 14.70 -3.35 2.24
CA PHE A 117 15.98 -4.05 2.34
C PHE A 117 17.08 -3.37 1.53
N SER A 118 16.78 -3.00 0.29
CA SER A 118 17.70 -2.28 -0.59
C SER A 118 18.11 -0.93 0.00
N GLN A 119 17.15 -0.21 0.60
CA GLN A 119 17.43 1.06 1.30
C GLN A 119 18.34 0.87 2.50
N ALA A 120 18.04 -0.11 3.35
CA ALA A 120 18.86 -0.40 4.53
C ALA A 120 20.28 -0.86 4.13
N LEU A 121 20.43 -1.53 2.99
CA LEU A 121 21.75 -1.89 2.43
C LEU A 121 22.52 -0.68 1.88
N CYS A 122 21.86 0.32 1.30
CA CYS A 122 22.54 1.55 0.87
C CYS A 122 23.19 2.33 2.02
N GLU A 123 22.76 2.09 3.27
CA GLU A 123 23.35 2.66 4.48
C GLU A 123 24.60 1.89 4.96
N GLN A 124 24.86 0.71 4.40
CA GLN A 124 26.07 -0.07 4.67
C GLN A 124 27.19 0.29 3.69
N ASP A 125 28.36 -0.31 3.86
CA ASP A 125 29.51 -0.17 2.96
C ASP A 125 29.79 -1.49 2.25
N LEU A 126 28.92 -1.85 1.30
CA LEU A 126 29.00 -3.07 0.49
C LEU A 126 28.92 -2.72 -1.01
N PRO A 127 29.95 -2.09 -1.60
CA PRO A 127 29.93 -1.62 -2.98
C PRO A 127 29.69 -2.74 -4.01
N ASP A 128 30.20 -3.94 -3.73
CA ASP A 128 30.20 -5.07 -4.67
C ASP A 128 28.82 -5.70 -4.89
N VAL A 129 27.82 -5.35 -4.08
CA VAL A 129 26.45 -5.90 -4.19
C VAL A 129 25.43 -4.90 -4.74
N TYR A 130 25.75 -3.60 -4.78
CA TYR A 130 24.78 -2.58 -5.24
C TYR A 130 24.33 -2.80 -6.68
N GLN A 131 25.24 -3.24 -7.55
CA GLN A 131 24.89 -3.58 -8.93
C GLN A 131 23.92 -4.77 -8.99
N ASP A 132 24.16 -5.81 -8.19
CA ASP A 132 23.28 -6.99 -8.12
C ASP A 132 21.87 -6.62 -7.64
N LEU A 133 21.79 -5.73 -6.62
CA LEU A 133 20.53 -5.17 -6.13
C LEU A 133 19.79 -4.38 -7.21
N LEU A 134 20.49 -3.50 -7.93
CA LEU A 134 19.89 -2.67 -8.98
C LEU A 134 19.38 -3.51 -10.16
N LEU A 135 20.12 -4.54 -10.56
CA LEU A 135 19.71 -5.47 -11.62
C LEU A 135 18.49 -6.29 -11.20
N LEU A 136 18.46 -6.80 -9.97
CA LEU A 136 17.27 -7.51 -9.46
C LEU A 136 16.05 -6.57 -9.38
N LEU A 137 16.25 -5.35 -8.88
CA LEU A 137 15.18 -4.35 -8.81
C LEU A 137 14.63 -4.02 -10.19
N ARG A 138 15.50 -3.85 -11.19
CA ARG A 138 15.10 -3.68 -12.59
C ARG A 138 14.20 -4.81 -13.06
N ASP A 139 14.62 -6.06 -12.88
CA ASP A 139 13.86 -7.22 -13.33
C ASP A 139 12.47 -7.27 -12.66
N PHE A 140 12.41 -7.00 -11.34
CA PHE A 140 11.15 -6.93 -10.62
C PHE A 140 10.22 -5.83 -11.14
N ILE A 141 10.76 -4.64 -11.40
CA ILE A 141 10.00 -3.51 -11.94
C ILE A 141 9.45 -3.84 -13.33
N GLU A 142 10.29 -4.32 -14.25
CA GLU A 142 9.91 -4.58 -15.64
C GLU A 142 8.81 -5.66 -15.73
N GLN A 143 8.85 -6.67 -14.86
CA GLN A 143 7.86 -7.75 -14.84
C GLN A 143 6.58 -7.40 -14.06
N ASN A 144 6.63 -6.41 -13.17
CA ASN A 144 5.53 -6.10 -12.24
C ASN A 144 5.20 -4.60 -12.18
N LEU A 145 5.34 -3.90 -13.30
CA LEU A 145 5.18 -2.44 -13.38
C LEU A 145 3.89 -1.90 -12.72
N PRO A 146 2.70 -2.51 -12.88
CA PRO A 146 1.49 -2.03 -12.20
C PRO A 146 1.61 -1.98 -10.67
N LEU A 147 2.30 -2.94 -10.05
CA LEU A 147 2.56 -2.93 -8.60
C LEU A 147 3.59 -1.87 -8.24
N PHE A 148 4.63 -1.69 -9.06
CA PHE A 148 5.66 -0.67 -8.84
C PHE A 148 5.17 0.76 -9.08
N ILE A 149 4.11 0.98 -9.86
CA ILE A 149 3.39 2.26 -9.90
C ILE A 149 2.84 2.59 -8.50
N ARG A 150 2.18 1.62 -7.85
CA ARG A 150 1.65 1.79 -6.49
C ARG A 150 2.75 1.93 -5.43
N LEU A 151 3.91 1.32 -5.66
CA LEU A 151 5.08 1.42 -4.80
C LEU A 151 6.03 2.56 -5.22
N SER A 152 5.64 3.42 -6.17
CA SER A 152 6.54 4.40 -6.80
C SER A 152 7.19 5.36 -5.81
N THR A 153 6.53 5.70 -4.71
CA THR A 153 7.12 6.53 -3.64
C THR A 153 8.36 5.86 -3.03
N GLN A 154 8.26 4.57 -2.67
CA GLN A 154 9.38 3.80 -2.11
C GLN A 154 10.42 3.45 -3.18
N ALA A 155 9.96 3.06 -4.39
CA ALA A 155 10.83 2.72 -5.51
C ALA A 155 11.68 3.92 -5.93
N ARG A 156 11.11 5.13 -5.97
CA ARG A 156 11.81 6.37 -6.25
C ARG A 156 12.95 6.62 -5.28
N ARG A 157 12.67 6.54 -3.97
CA ARG A 157 13.70 6.69 -2.93
C ARG A 157 14.81 5.66 -3.10
N THR A 158 14.44 4.42 -3.39
CA THR A 158 15.35 3.28 -3.55
C THR A 158 16.26 3.41 -4.75
N LEU A 159 15.70 3.69 -5.92
CA LEU A 159 16.46 3.86 -7.16
C LEU A 159 17.41 5.06 -7.10
N ILE A 160 17.02 6.16 -6.45
CA ILE A 160 17.93 7.31 -6.24
C ILE A 160 19.11 6.89 -5.35
N SER A 161 18.86 6.22 -4.22
CA SER A 161 19.95 5.78 -3.32
C SER A 161 20.88 4.77 -3.99
N LEU A 162 20.33 3.76 -4.68
CA LEU A 162 21.12 2.76 -5.41
C LEU A 162 21.89 3.40 -6.57
N GLY A 163 21.24 4.24 -7.38
CA GLY A 163 21.88 4.92 -8.51
C GLY A 163 23.08 5.76 -8.10
N ASN A 164 23.03 6.40 -6.92
CA ASN A 164 24.16 7.17 -6.37
C ASN A 164 25.30 6.29 -5.82
N LYS A 165 25.04 5.00 -5.58
CA LYS A 165 25.99 4.03 -4.99
C LYS A 165 26.59 3.10 -6.04
N CYS A 166 25.87 2.82 -7.13
CA CYS A 166 26.34 1.95 -8.22
C CYS A 166 27.36 2.64 -9.13
N HIS A 167 28.25 1.85 -9.73
CA HIS A 167 29.18 2.31 -10.75
C HIS A 167 28.51 2.59 -12.11
N GLU A 168 27.34 2.00 -12.36
CA GLU A 168 26.53 2.18 -13.58
C GLU A 168 25.20 2.89 -13.26
N PRO A 169 25.19 4.23 -13.11
CA PRO A 169 23.98 4.99 -12.81
C PRO A 169 22.93 4.95 -13.95
N ASP A 170 23.34 4.52 -15.15
CA ASP A 170 22.54 4.53 -16.37
C ASP A 170 21.32 3.58 -16.33
N ILE A 171 21.24 2.66 -15.35
CA ILE A 171 20.07 1.78 -15.18
C ILE A 171 18.98 2.44 -14.33
N ALA A 172 19.36 3.12 -13.24
CA ALA A 172 18.40 3.65 -12.27
C ALA A 172 17.55 4.79 -12.85
N THR A 173 18.18 5.68 -13.62
CA THR A 173 17.54 6.89 -14.17
C THR A 173 16.41 6.56 -15.18
N PRO A 174 16.60 5.66 -16.17
CA PRO A 174 15.51 5.20 -17.03
C PRO A 174 14.35 4.55 -16.26
N LEU A 175 14.64 3.74 -15.25
CA LEU A 175 13.59 3.09 -14.43
C LEU A 175 12.79 4.11 -13.62
N LEU A 176 13.46 5.10 -13.01
CA LEU A 176 12.82 6.21 -12.32
C LEU A 176 11.86 6.96 -13.23
N ARG A 177 12.35 7.34 -14.42
CA ARG A 177 11.55 8.03 -15.43
C ARG A 177 10.33 7.21 -15.83
N MET A 178 10.52 5.92 -16.12
CA MET A 178 9.43 5.02 -16.51
C MET A 178 8.37 4.94 -15.40
N ILE A 179 8.74 4.56 -14.18
CA ILE A 179 7.79 4.38 -13.07
C ILE A 179 7.04 5.68 -12.77
N LEU A 180 7.73 6.82 -12.72
CA LEU A 180 7.09 8.10 -12.41
C LEU A 180 6.17 8.57 -13.53
N THR A 181 6.55 8.34 -14.79
CA THR A 181 5.71 8.67 -15.95
C THR A 181 4.43 7.84 -15.94
N GLU A 182 4.55 6.53 -15.74
CA GLU A 182 3.40 5.62 -15.67
C GLU A 182 2.53 5.90 -14.44
N ASN A 183 3.13 6.26 -13.31
CA ASN A 183 2.40 6.71 -12.13
C ASN A 183 1.55 7.95 -12.42
N LEU A 184 2.11 8.98 -13.04
CA LEU A 184 1.35 10.19 -13.39
C LEU A 184 0.21 9.89 -14.37
N HIS A 185 0.44 9.04 -15.38
CA HIS A 185 -0.61 8.60 -16.31
C HIS A 185 -1.70 7.81 -15.60
N TYR A 186 -1.33 6.86 -14.73
CA TYR A 186 -2.28 6.04 -13.99
C TYR A 186 -3.19 6.89 -13.10
N TRP A 187 -2.62 7.87 -12.38
CA TRP A 187 -3.40 8.84 -11.62
C TRP A 187 -4.30 9.67 -12.51
N GLN A 188 -3.77 10.32 -13.55
CA GLN A 188 -4.57 11.17 -14.45
C GLN A 188 -5.76 10.43 -15.08
N GLN A 189 -5.56 9.17 -15.47
CA GLN A 189 -6.63 8.34 -16.05
C GLN A 189 -7.65 7.86 -15.02
N SER A 190 -7.20 7.57 -13.79
CA SER A 190 -8.09 7.08 -12.72
C SER A 190 -8.92 8.20 -12.13
N THR A 191 -8.29 9.35 -11.83
CA THR A 191 -8.92 10.50 -11.16
C THR A 191 -9.30 11.59 -12.16
N ASP A 192 -10.25 11.30 -13.07
CA ASP A 192 -10.79 12.28 -14.00
C ASP A 192 -11.68 13.31 -13.28
N ILE A 193 -11.02 14.34 -12.73
CA ILE A 193 -11.63 15.45 -12.00
C ILE A 193 -12.65 16.20 -12.87
N ASN A 194 -12.35 16.41 -14.16
CA ASN A 194 -13.25 17.17 -15.03
C ASN A 194 -14.56 16.42 -15.23
N ARG A 195 -14.49 15.11 -15.45
CA ARG A 195 -15.67 14.25 -15.55
C ARG A 195 -16.47 14.25 -14.25
N TRP A 196 -15.79 14.16 -13.10
CA TRP A 196 -16.46 14.25 -11.80
C TRP A 196 -17.16 15.60 -11.61
N LEU A 197 -16.46 16.71 -11.85
CA LEU A 197 -17.02 18.07 -11.75
C LEU A 197 -18.26 18.28 -12.64
N ASN A 198 -18.23 17.75 -13.87
CA ASN A 198 -19.35 17.85 -14.80
C ASN A 198 -20.56 17.00 -14.37
N ALA A 199 -20.36 15.99 -13.51
CA ALA A 199 -21.43 15.16 -12.97
C ALA A 199 -22.09 15.77 -11.71
N LEU A 200 -21.50 16.80 -11.12
CA LEU A 200 -22.06 17.48 -9.94
C LEU A 200 -23.31 18.27 -10.34
N LYS A 201 -24.44 17.99 -9.67
CA LYS A 201 -25.70 18.74 -9.88
C LYS A 201 -25.55 20.23 -9.51
N ASN A 202 -24.80 20.51 -8.44
CA ASN A 202 -24.55 21.85 -7.93
C ASN A 202 -23.04 22.10 -7.90
N ARG A 203 -22.48 22.48 -9.04
CA ARG A 203 -21.07 22.88 -9.13
C ARG A 203 -20.87 24.19 -8.35
N PRO A 204 -19.88 24.29 -7.46
CA PRO A 204 -19.56 25.56 -6.81
C PRO A 204 -18.96 26.54 -7.82
N ASP A 205 -19.44 27.78 -7.79
CA ASP A 205 -19.06 28.83 -8.75
C ASP A 205 -17.60 29.30 -8.58
N ASP A 206 -17.07 29.28 -7.36
CA ASP A 206 -15.74 29.83 -6.98
C ASP A 206 -14.75 28.74 -6.49
N MET A 207 -14.73 27.58 -7.14
CA MET A 207 -13.83 26.50 -6.73
C MET A 207 -12.39 26.75 -7.21
N ASP A 208 -11.47 27.04 -6.28
CA ASP A 208 -10.04 27.11 -6.58
C ASP A 208 -9.45 25.71 -6.77
N LEU A 209 -9.38 25.29 -8.03
CA LEU A 209 -8.83 24.01 -8.46
C LEU A 209 -7.30 23.99 -8.58
N SER A 210 -6.62 25.10 -8.27
CA SER A 210 -5.18 25.24 -8.51
C SER A 210 -4.33 24.24 -7.71
N HIS A 211 -4.79 23.88 -6.50
CA HIS A 211 -4.12 22.94 -5.60
C HIS A 211 -4.50 21.47 -5.82
N LEU A 212 -5.48 21.19 -6.69
CA LEU A 212 -5.91 19.85 -6.99
C LEU A 212 -5.04 19.22 -8.10
N PRO A 213 -4.68 17.93 -8.02
CA PRO A 213 -4.07 17.21 -9.13
C PRO A 213 -5.00 17.13 -10.35
N ASN A 214 -4.93 18.14 -11.21
CA ASN A 214 -5.72 18.28 -12.44
C ASN A 214 -4.82 18.16 -13.69
N ASP A 215 -5.39 18.33 -14.89
CA ASP A 215 -4.62 18.20 -16.14
C ASP A 215 -3.39 19.12 -16.22
N LYS A 216 -3.44 20.33 -15.64
CA LYS A 216 -2.28 21.23 -15.60
C LYS A 216 -1.18 20.68 -14.71
N PHE A 217 -1.55 20.10 -13.56
CA PHE A 217 -0.61 19.44 -12.65
C PHE A 217 0.09 18.27 -13.35
N TYR A 218 -0.65 17.39 -14.01
CA TYR A 218 -0.06 16.23 -14.70
C TYR A 218 0.79 16.66 -15.90
N ALA A 219 0.31 17.61 -16.72
CA ALA A 219 1.07 18.13 -17.85
C ALA A 219 2.39 18.81 -17.40
N HIS A 220 2.36 19.53 -16.28
CA HIS A 220 3.56 20.12 -15.69
C HIS A 220 4.61 19.06 -15.34
N TRP A 221 4.21 18.02 -14.59
CA TRP A 221 5.14 16.98 -14.14
C TRP A 221 5.59 16.05 -15.26
N GLN A 222 4.74 15.77 -16.25
CA GLN A 222 5.15 15.04 -17.47
C GLN A 222 6.19 15.84 -18.26
N ALA A 223 5.98 17.15 -18.43
CA ALA A 223 6.97 18.02 -19.09
C ALA A 223 8.27 18.11 -18.29
N HIS A 224 8.20 18.21 -16.96
CA HIS A 224 9.37 18.16 -16.08
C HIS A 224 10.15 16.85 -16.25
N LEU A 225 9.47 15.71 -16.15
CA LEU A 225 10.10 14.39 -16.34
C LEU A 225 10.80 14.31 -17.68
N SER A 226 10.18 14.74 -18.80
CA SER A 226 10.81 14.69 -20.13
C SER A 226 12.14 15.46 -20.24
N ARG A 227 12.40 16.41 -19.34
CA ARG A 227 13.62 17.24 -19.30
C ARG A 227 14.56 16.89 -18.15
N ALA A 228 14.11 16.09 -17.18
CA ALA A 228 14.91 15.68 -16.03
C ALA A 228 16.19 14.95 -16.48
N LEU A 229 17.32 15.22 -15.85
CA LEU A 229 18.59 14.55 -16.14
C LEU A 229 19.26 14.05 -14.87
N GLU A 230 19.17 14.83 -13.78
CA GLU A 230 19.88 14.59 -12.54
C GLU A 230 18.99 13.89 -11.50
N PRO A 231 19.55 13.13 -10.54
CA PRO A 231 18.79 12.46 -9.48
C PRO A 231 17.84 13.40 -8.71
N ASN A 232 18.24 14.65 -8.50
CA ASN A 232 17.43 15.62 -7.77
C ASN A 232 16.18 16.06 -8.55
N ASP A 233 16.20 15.98 -9.87
CA ASP A 233 15.04 16.30 -10.72
C ASP A 233 13.90 15.31 -10.48
N TYR A 234 14.21 14.04 -10.19
CA TYR A 234 13.22 13.00 -9.89
C TYR A 234 12.73 13.06 -8.45
N LYS A 235 13.57 13.52 -7.51
CA LYS A 235 13.26 13.59 -6.07
C LYS A 235 12.08 14.51 -5.74
N ILE A 236 11.79 15.49 -6.59
CA ILE A 236 10.68 16.43 -6.39
C ILE A 236 9.37 15.98 -7.04
N VAL A 237 9.43 15.01 -7.97
CA VAL A 237 8.25 14.55 -8.71
C VAL A 237 7.31 13.80 -7.77
N PRO A 238 6.03 14.22 -7.63
CA PRO A 238 5.05 13.53 -6.79
C PRO A 238 4.86 12.09 -7.26
N ALA A 239 5.09 11.15 -6.34
CA ALA A 239 4.86 9.73 -6.57
C ALA A 239 3.50 9.32 -5.95
N PHE A 240 3.21 8.01 -5.95
CA PHE A 240 1.87 7.50 -5.66
C PHE A 240 1.26 8.02 -4.34
N THR A 241 2.01 7.94 -3.24
CA THR A 241 1.52 8.33 -1.92
C THR A 241 1.34 9.84 -1.80
N GLU A 242 2.24 10.61 -2.42
CA GLU A 242 2.18 12.06 -2.42
C GLU A 242 0.95 12.57 -3.19
N ILE A 243 0.63 11.99 -4.35
CA ILE A 243 -0.58 12.36 -5.12
C ILE A 243 -1.85 11.97 -4.36
N ALA A 244 -1.88 10.78 -3.75
CA ALA A 244 -3.00 10.36 -2.90
C ALA A 244 -3.22 11.34 -1.74
N THR A 245 -2.13 11.80 -1.12
CA THR A 245 -2.16 12.80 -0.04
C THR A 245 -2.65 14.16 -0.54
N LEU A 246 -2.20 14.63 -1.72
CA LEU A 246 -2.69 15.87 -2.31
C LEU A 246 -4.22 15.84 -2.53
N HIS A 247 -4.75 14.73 -3.05
CA HIS A 247 -6.20 14.56 -3.18
C HIS A 247 -6.91 14.59 -1.83
N ARG A 248 -6.40 13.86 -0.84
CA ARG A 248 -6.99 13.83 0.50
C ARG A 248 -6.95 15.21 1.17
N ASP A 249 -5.84 15.93 1.08
CA ASP A 249 -5.70 17.25 1.70
C ASP A 249 -6.64 18.27 1.06
N TYR A 250 -6.86 18.16 -0.26
CA TYR A 250 -7.78 19.01 -1.00
C TYR A 250 -9.25 18.92 -0.53
N ILE A 251 -9.63 17.86 0.21
CA ILE A 251 -10.94 17.79 0.88
C ILE A 251 -11.20 19.06 1.71
N ARG A 252 -10.17 19.62 2.35
CA ARG A 252 -10.31 20.79 3.23
C ARG A 252 -10.51 22.11 2.50
N GLU A 253 -10.17 22.16 1.20
CA GLU A 253 -10.30 23.36 0.37
C GLU A 253 -11.74 23.62 -0.06
N PHE A 254 -12.62 22.61 0.00
CA PHE A 254 -14.04 22.81 -0.22
C PHE A 254 -14.70 23.52 0.97
N SER A 255 -15.30 24.68 0.69
CA SER A 255 -16.02 25.49 1.67
C SER A 255 -17.30 24.81 2.17
N SER A 256 -18.04 24.16 1.28
CA SER A 256 -19.30 23.46 1.60
C SER A 256 -19.05 22.03 2.09
N LEU A 257 -19.70 21.66 3.20
CA LEU A 257 -19.78 20.28 3.68
C LEU A 257 -20.27 19.30 2.59
N SER A 258 -21.24 19.71 1.78
CA SER A 258 -21.80 18.85 0.72
C SER A 258 -20.75 18.47 -0.32
N HIS A 259 -19.94 19.44 -0.75
CA HIS A 259 -18.84 19.16 -1.68
C HIS A 259 -17.74 18.34 -1.04
N ARG A 260 -17.42 18.55 0.25
CA ARG A 260 -16.46 17.71 0.99
C ARG A 260 -16.89 16.24 0.98
N VAL A 261 -18.15 15.97 1.31
CA VAL A 261 -18.70 14.60 1.35
C VAL A 261 -18.74 13.98 -0.06
N GLN A 262 -19.24 14.70 -1.06
CA GLN A 262 -19.27 14.22 -2.45
C GLN A 262 -17.87 13.92 -2.99
N TYR A 263 -16.88 14.72 -2.64
CA TYR A 263 -15.51 14.49 -3.05
C TYR A 263 -14.90 13.27 -2.36
N ILE A 264 -15.17 13.07 -1.06
CA ILE A 264 -14.74 11.84 -0.36
C ILE A 264 -15.35 10.60 -1.03
N PHE A 265 -16.62 10.63 -1.43
CA PHE A 265 -17.23 9.52 -2.18
C PHE A 265 -16.59 9.27 -3.52
N PHE A 266 -16.29 10.34 -4.26
CA PHE A 266 -15.52 10.22 -5.49
C PHE A 266 -14.18 9.51 -5.26
N LEU A 267 -13.45 9.89 -4.21
CA LEU A 267 -12.15 9.28 -3.85
C LEU A 267 -12.28 7.83 -3.38
N LEU A 268 -13.31 7.48 -2.61
CA LEU A 268 -13.58 6.10 -2.16
C LEU A 268 -13.86 5.14 -3.33
N GLY A 269 -14.34 5.67 -4.46
CA GLY A 269 -14.53 4.90 -5.69
C GLY A 269 -13.26 4.66 -6.51
N GLN A 270 -12.11 5.24 -6.13
CA GLN A 270 -10.88 5.17 -6.93
C GLN A 270 -9.97 4.02 -6.50
N ALA A 271 -9.55 3.20 -7.46
CA ALA A 271 -8.55 2.15 -7.24
C ALA A 271 -7.20 2.71 -6.72
N THR A 272 -6.87 3.96 -7.07
CA THR A 272 -5.68 4.66 -6.60
C THR A 272 -5.73 5.03 -5.12
N MET A 273 -6.92 5.08 -4.51
CA MET A 273 -7.14 5.46 -3.10
C MET A 273 -7.32 4.27 -2.16
N LEU A 274 -7.16 3.02 -2.65
CA LEU A 274 -7.34 1.80 -1.86
C LEU A 274 -6.55 1.82 -0.54
N ASP A 275 -5.29 2.27 -0.58
CA ASP A 275 -4.41 2.31 0.60
C ASP A 275 -4.79 3.44 1.59
N MET A 276 -5.67 4.37 1.20
CA MET A 276 -6.18 5.46 2.04
C MET A 276 -7.65 5.27 2.42
N MET A 277 -8.30 4.15 2.08
CA MET A 277 -9.73 3.94 2.32
C MET A 277 -10.14 4.18 3.77
N ASP A 278 -9.42 3.59 4.72
CA ASP A 278 -9.68 3.81 6.15
C ASP A 278 -9.61 5.29 6.52
N HIS A 279 -8.62 6.00 5.98
CA HIS A 279 -8.42 7.42 6.27
C HIS A 279 -9.55 8.27 5.69
N LEU A 280 -10.00 7.95 4.47
CA LEU A 280 -11.12 8.61 3.81
C LEU A 280 -12.44 8.34 4.53
N LEU A 281 -12.68 7.11 4.99
CA LEU A 281 -13.88 6.78 5.78
C LEU A 281 -13.85 7.50 7.14
N TRP A 282 -12.68 7.65 7.76
CA TRP A 282 -12.50 8.49 8.94
C TRP A 282 -12.75 9.98 8.66
N ASP A 283 -12.25 10.50 7.54
CA ASP A 283 -12.52 11.87 7.12
C ASP A 283 -14.01 12.10 6.87
N LEU A 284 -14.70 11.15 6.22
CA LEU A 284 -16.14 11.16 6.03
C LEU A 284 -16.87 11.24 7.37
N ASN A 285 -16.56 10.32 8.30
CA ASN A 285 -17.16 10.30 9.62
C ASN A 285 -17.04 11.65 10.34
N ARG A 286 -15.87 12.29 10.24
CA ARG A 286 -15.64 13.63 10.80
C ARG A 286 -16.52 14.70 10.14
N GLN A 287 -16.68 14.70 8.82
CA GLN A 287 -17.55 15.65 8.11
C GLN A 287 -19.01 15.51 8.57
N LEU A 288 -19.47 14.28 8.80
CA LEU A 288 -20.87 14.00 9.17
C LEU A 288 -21.24 14.49 10.57
N ALA A 289 -20.26 14.74 11.45
CA ALA A 289 -20.52 15.25 12.80
C ALA A 289 -21.14 16.65 12.81
N ASP A 290 -20.81 17.48 11.81
CA ASP A 290 -21.20 18.91 11.74
C ASP A 290 -22.40 19.16 10.81
N MET A 291 -23.05 18.08 10.33
CA MET A 291 -24.09 18.11 9.30
C MET A 291 -25.26 19.06 9.58
N TYR A 292 -25.68 19.22 10.85
CA TYR A 292 -26.77 20.13 11.22
C TYR A 292 -26.37 21.60 11.38
N GLN A 293 -25.07 21.90 11.46
CA GLN A 293 -24.60 23.27 11.59
C GLN A 293 -24.50 23.96 10.22
N GLU A 294 -24.27 23.19 9.16
CA GLU A 294 -23.96 23.73 7.83
C GLU A 294 -25.07 23.52 6.79
N LEU A 295 -26.05 22.62 7.02
CA LEU A 295 -27.04 22.24 6.03
C LEU A 295 -28.49 22.48 6.48
N SER A 296 -29.37 22.76 5.51
CA SER A 296 -30.82 22.77 5.72
C SER A 296 -31.39 21.37 5.91
N VAL A 297 -32.62 21.27 6.44
CA VAL A 297 -33.29 19.98 6.69
C VAL A 297 -33.39 19.10 5.43
N ASP A 298 -33.71 19.71 4.29
CA ASP A 298 -33.85 18.98 3.02
C ASP A 298 -32.48 18.51 2.50
N GLU A 299 -31.44 19.34 2.65
CA GLU A 299 -30.06 18.95 2.30
C GLU A 299 -29.52 17.84 3.21
N VAL A 300 -29.90 17.84 4.50
CA VAL A 300 -29.59 16.73 5.42
C VAL A 300 -30.27 15.45 4.98
N HIS A 301 -31.52 15.51 4.51
CA HIS A 301 -32.22 14.35 3.98
C HIS A 301 -31.48 13.74 2.78
N ASP A 302 -31.18 14.55 1.76
CA ASP A 302 -30.46 14.10 0.56
C ASP A 302 -29.05 13.56 0.88
N MET A 303 -28.39 14.15 1.88
CA MET A 303 -27.08 13.70 2.37
C MET A 303 -27.17 12.31 2.99
N ILE A 304 -28.18 12.06 3.84
CA ILE A 304 -28.39 10.76 4.48
C ILE A 304 -28.59 9.68 3.41
N ASP A 305 -29.47 9.92 2.44
CA ASP A 305 -29.70 9.00 1.31
C ASP A 305 -28.38 8.63 0.61
N THR A 306 -27.59 9.65 0.24
CA THR A 306 -26.33 9.45 -0.50
C THR A 306 -25.28 8.71 0.33
N VAL A 307 -25.16 9.05 1.62
CA VAL A 307 -24.19 8.44 2.52
C VAL A 307 -24.51 6.98 2.78
N PHE A 308 -25.76 6.66 3.09
CA PHE A 308 -26.15 5.28 3.43
C PHE A 308 -26.06 4.35 2.22
N GLU A 309 -26.45 4.80 1.02
CA GLU A 309 -26.21 4.03 -0.21
C GLU A 309 -24.72 3.74 -0.43
N THR A 310 -23.85 4.72 -0.18
CA THR A 310 -22.41 4.52 -0.32
C THR A 310 -21.86 3.54 0.73
N LEU A 311 -22.30 3.65 1.98
CA LEU A 311 -21.84 2.78 3.08
C LEU A 311 -22.19 1.31 2.85
N LYS A 312 -23.29 0.98 2.15
CA LYS A 312 -23.66 -0.40 1.79
C LYS A 312 -22.51 -1.15 1.10
N HIS A 313 -21.73 -0.46 0.26
CA HIS A 313 -20.60 -1.07 -0.45
C HIS A 313 -19.42 -1.44 0.45
N PHE A 314 -19.37 -0.92 1.68
CA PHE A 314 -18.23 -1.08 2.59
C PHE A 314 -18.54 -1.93 3.82
N ILE A 315 -19.78 -2.40 4.01
CA ILE A 315 -20.20 -3.20 5.18
C ILE A 315 -19.30 -4.42 5.38
N HIS A 316 -19.04 -5.19 4.31
CA HIS A 316 -18.28 -6.44 4.42
C HIS A 316 -16.76 -6.26 4.55
N THR A 317 -16.24 -5.10 4.16
CA THR A 317 -14.79 -4.84 4.11
C THR A 317 -14.32 -3.92 5.23
N HIS A 318 -15.16 -2.99 5.69
CA HIS A 318 -14.81 -1.92 6.64
C HIS A 318 -15.91 -1.68 7.69
N MET A 319 -16.54 -2.77 8.18
CA MET A 319 -17.69 -2.76 9.10
C MET A 319 -17.54 -1.77 10.28
N SER A 320 -16.38 -1.76 10.95
CA SER A 320 -16.17 -0.89 12.12
C SER A 320 -16.36 0.59 11.78
N ILE A 321 -15.82 1.04 10.65
CA ILE A 321 -15.89 2.46 10.26
C ILE A 321 -17.30 2.78 9.73
N VAL A 322 -17.95 1.84 9.06
CA VAL A 322 -19.36 1.97 8.67
C VAL A 322 -20.25 2.18 9.90
N LEU A 323 -20.06 1.38 10.95
CA LEU A 323 -20.79 1.52 12.21
C LEU A 323 -20.50 2.86 12.89
N ASP A 324 -19.25 3.34 12.85
CA ASP A 324 -18.90 4.66 13.38
C ASP A 324 -19.61 5.79 12.61
N CYS A 325 -19.65 5.73 11.27
CA CYS A 325 -20.41 6.67 10.44
C CYS A 325 -21.90 6.65 10.81
N VAL A 326 -22.51 5.46 10.87
CA VAL A 326 -23.93 5.30 11.25
C VAL A 326 -24.20 5.89 12.64
N LEU A 327 -23.31 5.63 13.61
CA LEU A 327 -23.43 6.17 14.96
C LEU A 327 -23.31 7.70 14.99
N THR A 328 -22.38 8.27 14.22
CA THR A 328 -22.19 9.73 14.13
C THR A 328 -23.40 10.40 13.52
N ILE A 329 -23.90 9.91 12.38
CA ILE A 329 -25.13 10.46 11.76
C ILE A 329 -26.30 10.28 12.72
N GLY A 330 -26.44 9.10 13.34
CA GLY A 330 -27.46 8.81 14.35
C GLY A 330 -27.47 9.84 15.49
N LYS A 331 -26.31 10.11 16.07
CA LYS A 331 -26.16 11.11 17.12
C LYS A 331 -26.45 12.53 16.63
N ALA A 332 -26.02 12.87 15.42
CA ALA A 332 -26.27 14.20 14.84
C ALA A 332 -27.77 14.42 14.59
N VAL A 333 -28.44 13.43 13.99
CA VAL A 333 -29.87 13.48 13.64
C VAL A 333 -30.78 13.44 14.85
N LEU A 334 -30.55 12.51 15.78
CA LEU A 334 -31.41 12.34 16.96
C LEU A 334 -31.26 13.46 18.00
N LYS A 335 -30.23 14.32 17.90
CA LYS A 335 -30.14 15.56 18.69
C LYS A 335 -31.10 16.65 18.19
N GLY A 336 -31.54 16.57 16.94
CA GLY A 336 -32.52 17.49 16.38
C GLY A 336 -33.95 17.20 16.87
N ASN A 337 -34.89 18.08 16.49
CA ASN A 337 -36.32 17.91 16.79
C ASN A 337 -37.15 17.50 15.56
N ASN A 338 -36.52 17.05 14.48
CA ASN A 338 -37.22 16.74 13.23
C ASN A 338 -37.60 15.25 13.16
N SER A 339 -38.87 14.96 13.45
CA SER A 339 -39.41 13.59 13.45
C SER A 339 -39.35 12.91 12.09
N SER A 340 -39.37 13.65 10.98
CA SER A 340 -39.24 13.09 9.63
C SER A 340 -37.84 12.52 9.42
N LEU A 341 -36.80 13.29 9.77
CA LEU A 341 -35.40 12.84 9.67
C LEU A 341 -35.10 11.70 10.65
N HIS A 342 -35.70 11.68 11.84
CA HIS A 342 -35.57 10.56 12.78
C HIS A 342 -36.12 9.26 12.19
N LYS A 343 -37.27 9.32 11.53
CA LYS A 343 -37.84 8.13 10.88
C LYS A 343 -36.98 7.71 9.69
N HIS A 344 -36.57 8.67 8.87
CA HIS A 344 -35.76 8.43 7.68
C HIS A 344 -34.42 7.73 7.99
N ILE A 345 -33.70 8.19 9.02
CA ILE A 345 -32.43 7.54 9.39
C ILE A 345 -32.65 6.12 9.94
N ILE A 346 -33.74 5.88 10.68
CA ILE A 346 -34.04 4.54 11.22
C ILE A 346 -34.31 3.55 10.07
N GLU A 347 -35.05 3.97 9.04
CA GLU A 347 -35.31 3.15 7.84
C GLU A 347 -33.99 2.77 7.16
N HIS A 348 -33.10 3.74 6.93
CA HIS A 348 -31.78 3.49 6.35
C HIS A 348 -30.86 2.61 7.19
N ILE A 349 -30.91 2.74 8.53
CA ILE A 349 -30.15 1.86 9.45
C ILE A 349 -30.63 0.42 9.34
N ILE A 350 -31.94 0.20 9.21
CA ILE A 350 -32.51 -1.14 9.04
C ILE A 350 -32.09 -1.70 7.68
N ASP A 351 -32.16 -0.89 6.62
CA ASP A 351 -31.86 -1.29 5.25
C ASP A 351 -30.37 -1.56 4.99
N LEU A 352 -29.46 -1.06 5.83
CA LEU A 352 -28.04 -1.46 5.77
C LEU A 352 -27.86 -2.96 6.01
N GLY A 353 -28.74 -3.62 6.76
CA GLY A 353 -28.71 -5.07 6.94
C GLY A 353 -27.44 -5.55 7.66
N PHE A 354 -27.35 -5.31 8.98
CA PHE A 354 -26.32 -5.91 9.81
C PHE A 354 -26.65 -7.41 10.00
N THR A 355 -25.86 -8.28 9.36
CA THR A 355 -26.02 -9.75 9.43
C THR A 355 -24.95 -10.41 10.27
#